data_AF-T1AT31-F1
#
_entry.id   AF-T1AT31-F1
#
_cell.length_a   1.000
_cell.length_b   1.000
_cell.length_c   1.000
_cell.angle_alpha   90.00
_cell.angle_beta   90.00
_cell.angle_gamma   90.00
#
_symmetry.space_group_name_H-M   'P 1'
#
loop_
_entity.id
_entity.type
_entity.pdbx_description
1 polymer ?
#
loop_
_entity_poly.entity_id
_entity_poly.type
_entity_poly.pdbx_seq_one_letter_code
_entity_poly.pdbx_strand_id
1 'polypeptide(L)'
;PDADGKLARVLVGVDREEPLWALAALAQSLPEGDYALAAEGVLGDTRLAALGFALGGYRYARYRKAPRAPARLLVAPALLAGLQPLLDAAAQVRDWVNTPTEDMGPADLAAAAHALGKTHDAKVREWVGDELLANHFPTIHAVGRASHRAPRL
;
A
#
# COMPACT_ATOMS: atom_id res chain seq x y z
N PRO A 1 28.82 1.84 -16.70
CA PRO A 1 28.41 3.10 -17.36
C PRO A 1 28.17 2.81 -18.85
N ASP A 2 27.40 3.65 -19.55
CA ASP A 2 27.33 3.59 -21.01
C ASP A 2 28.56 4.29 -21.65
N ALA A 3 28.59 4.37 -22.98
CA ALA A 3 29.68 5.02 -23.71
C ALA A 3 29.84 6.51 -23.38
N ASP A 4 28.78 7.16 -22.87
CA ASP A 4 28.75 8.58 -22.49
C ASP A 4 28.98 8.77 -20.97
N GLY A 5 29.28 7.70 -20.23
CA GLY A 5 29.51 7.75 -18.78
C GLY A 5 28.24 7.77 -17.92
N LYS A 6 27.05 7.63 -18.50
CA LYS A 6 25.77 7.61 -17.77
C LYS A 6 25.46 6.21 -17.22
N LEU A 7 24.40 6.13 -16.42
CA LEU A 7 23.95 4.88 -15.81
C LEU A 7 23.42 3.92 -16.89
N ALA A 8 24.20 2.89 -17.23
CA ALA A 8 23.77 1.85 -18.15
C ALA A 8 22.99 0.72 -17.47
N ARG A 9 23.47 0.27 -16.30
CA ARG A 9 22.98 -0.92 -15.60
C ARG A 9 23.21 -0.80 -14.10
N VAL A 10 22.37 -1.49 -13.34
CA VAL A 10 22.52 -1.68 -11.89
C VAL A 10 22.59 -3.18 -11.61
N LEU A 11 23.59 -3.59 -10.83
CA LEU A 11 23.72 -4.96 -10.35
C LEU A 11 23.22 -5.01 -8.91
N VAL A 12 22.39 -6.00 -8.60
CA VAL A 12 21.79 -6.16 -7.27
C VAL A 12 22.03 -7.60 -6.82
N GLY A 13 22.64 -7.76 -5.66
CA GLY A 13 22.71 -9.05 -4.98
C GLY A 13 21.35 -9.35 -4.36
N VAL A 14 20.79 -10.52 -4.68
CA VAL A 14 19.46 -10.93 -4.22
C VAL A 14 19.50 -12.37 -3.72
N ASP A 15 18.65 -12.68 -2.74
CA ASP A 15 18.29 -14.05 -2.41
C ASP A 15 17.21 -14.52 -3.39
N ARG A 16 17.46 -15.65 -4.07
CA ARG A 16 16.52 -16.20 -5.07
C ARG A 16 15.32 -16.86 -4.41
N GLU A 17 15.45 -17.25 -3.14
CA GLU A 17 14.39 -17.89 -2.36
C GLU A 17 13.40 -16.87 -1.78
N GLU A 18 13.76 -15.57 -1.78
CA GLU A 18 12.90 -14.46 -1.32
C GLU A 18 12.58 -13.45 -2.43
N PRO A 19 11.94 -13.86 -3.55
CA PRO A 19 11.75 -12.99 -4.72
C PRO A 19 10.88 -11.77 -4.42
N LEU A 20 9.99 -11.82 -3.42
CA LEU A 20 9.18 -10.67 -3.01
C LEU A 20 10.02 -9.54 -2.41
N TRP A 21 11.07 -9.85 -1.66
CA TRP A 21 11.88 -8.84 -0.98
C TRP A 21 13.14 -8.47 -1.76
N ALA A 22 13.56 -9.33 -2.68
CA ALA A 22 14.75 -9.19 -3.53
C ALA A 22 14.93 -7.78 -4.12
N LEU A 23 13.84 -7.13 -4.56
CA LEU A 23 13.88 -5.82 -5.21
C LEU A 23 13.15 -4.71 -4.44
N ALA A 24 12.63 -4.99 -3.25
CA ALA A 24 11.71 -4.07 -2.56
C ALA A 24 12.35 -2.72 -2.24
N ALA A 25 13.61 -2.69 -1.82
CA ALA A 25 14.30 -1.44 -1.49
C ALA A 25 14.61 -0.56 -2.72
N LEU A 26 14.61 -1.13 -3.93
CA LEU A 26 15.18 -0.49 -5.11
C LEU A 26 14.39 0.72 -5.58
N ALA A 27 13.07 0.72 -5.44
CA ALA A 27 12.25 1.86 -5.84
C ALA A 27 12.68 3.17 -5.15
N GLN A 28 13.19 3.08 -3.91
CA GLN A 28 13.61 4.23 -3.10
C GLN A 28 15.15 4.39 -2.99
N SER A 29 15.95 3.41 -3.45
CA SER A 29 17.42 3.54 -3.46
C SER A 29 17.98 3.88 -4.83
N LEU A 30 17.30 3.48 -5.92
CA LEU A 30 17.72 3.80 -7.27
C LEU A 30 17.52 5.29 -7.58
N PRO A 31 18.39 5.88 -8.45
CA PRO A 31 18.10 7.15 -9.09
C PRO A 31 16.74 7.13 -9.79
N GLU A 32 16.08 8.28 -9.85
CA GLU A 32 14.85 8.43 -10.64
C GLU A 32 15.08 7.97 -12.08
N GLY A 33 14.14 7.21 -12.62
CA GLY A 33 14.24 6.67 -13.96
C GLY A 33 13.43 5.41 -14.15
N ASP A 34 13.50 4.90 -15.38
CA ASP A 34 12.82 3.69 -15.81
C ASP A 34 13.82 2.55 -15.90
N TYR A 35 13.52 1.47 -15.21
CA TYR A 35 14.35 0.28 -15.13
C TYR A 35 13.58 -0.91 -15.67
N ALA A 36 14.28 -1.85 -16.29
CA ALA A 36 13.73 -3.15 -16.67
C ALA A 36 14.61 -4.24 -16.05
N LEU A 37 14.01 -5.40 -15.77
CA LEU A 37 14.78 -6.57 -15.38
C LEU A 37 15.56 -7.08 -16.59
N ALA A 38 16.84 -7.34 -16.39
CA ALA A 38 17.68 -7.94 -17.42
C ALA A 38 17.28 -9.41 -17.65
N ALA A 39 17.34 -9.87 -18.90
CA ALA A 39 16.96 -11.24 -19.27
C ALA A 39 17.89 -12.29 -18.64
N GLU A 40 19.14 -11.92 -18.41
CA GLU A 40 20.18 -12.69 -17.73
C GLU A 40 20.07 -12.67 -16.19
N GLY A 41 18.94 -12.18 -15.65
CA GLY A 41 18.69 -12.13 -14.22
C GLY A 41 18.58 -13.49 -13.55
N VAL A 42 18.78 -13.50 -12.23
CA VAL A 42 18.67 -14.71 -11.40
C VAL A 42 17.25 -14.95 -10.87
N LEU A 43 16.35 -13.99 -10.99
CA LEU A 43 14.97 -14.16 -10.52
C LEU A 43 14.18 -14.92 -11.60
N GLY A 44 13.65 -16.09 -11.23
CA GLY A 44 12.85 -16.93 -12.13
C GLY A 44 11.49 -16.31 -12.41
N ASP A 45 10.52 -16.52 -11.51
CA ASP A 45 9.24 -15.80 -11.57
C ASP A 45 9.44 -14.35 -11.08
N THR A 46 9.38 -13.41 -12.02
CA THR A 46 9.56 -11.98 -11.73
C THR A 46 8.31 -11.31 -11.17
N ARG A 47 7.17 -12.01 -11.04
CA ARG A 47 5.92 -11.43 -10.53
C ARG A 47 6.05 -10.96 -9.08
N LEU A 48 6.61 -11.79 -8.22
CA LEU A 48 6.83 -11.42 -6.81
C LEU A 48 7.86 -10.31 -6.69
N ALA A 49 8.90 -10.32 -7.52
CA ALA A 49 9.91 -9.27 -7.56
C ALA A 49 9.33 -7.91 -8.00
N ALA A 50 8.44 -7.92 -9.01
CA ALA A 50 7.71 -6.73 -9.45
C ALA A 50 6.75 -6.22 -8.37
N LEU A 51 6.01 -7.13 -7.71
CA LEU A 51 5.16 -6.79 -6.56
C LEU A 51 5.99 -6.16 -5.43
N GLY A 52 7.12 -6.76 -5.09
CA GLY A 52 8.07 -6.27 -4.10
C GLY A 52 8.57 -4.87 -4.39
N PHE A 53 9.08 -4.65 -5.60
CA PHE A 53 9.52 -3.35 -6.08
C PHE A 53 8.42 -2.29 -5.93
N ALA A 54 7.20 -2.59 -6.38
CA ALA A 54 6.07 -1.67 -6.28
C ALA A 54 5.66 -1.40 -4.82
N LEU A 55 5.61 -2.44 -3.96
CA LEU A 55 5.31 -2.30 -2.54
C LEU A 55 6.36 -1.45 -1.82
N GLY A 56 7.64 -1.58 -2.15
CA GLY A 56 8.70 -0.73 -1.59
C GLY A 56 8.75 0.68 -2.19
N GLY A 57 8.10 0.90 -3.33
CA GLY A 57 7.86 2.21 -3.91
C GLY A 57 6.83 3.06 -3.16
N TYR A 58 5.99 2.43 -2.31
CA TYR A 58 4.99 3.14 -1.51
C TYR A 58 5.62 4.23 -0.63
N ARG A 59 4.96 5.39 -0.58
CA ARG A 59 5.30 6.45 0.35
C ARG A 59 4.04 7.16 0.83
N TYR A 60 3.90 7.25 2.15
CA TYR A 60 2.85 8.05 2.75
C TYR A 60 3.18 9.54 2.60
N ALA A 61 2.40 10.25 1.77
CA ALA A 61 2.67 11.63 1.38
C ALA A 61 1.59 12.65 1.83
N ARG A 62 0.63 12.22 2.67
CA ARG A 62 -0.50 13.07 3.11
C ARG A 62 -0.05 14.34 3.85
N TYR A 63 0.92 14.21 4.77
CA TYR A 63 1.40 15.34 5.60
C TYR A 63 2.74 15.91 5.17
N ARG A 64 3.55 15.15 4.44
CA ARG A 64 4.87 15.58 3.98
C ARG A 64 5.11 15.08 2.56
N LYS A 65 5.35 16.03 1.65
CA LYS A 65 5.68 15.71 0.27
C LYS A 65 6.95 14.86 0.20
N ALA A 66 6.95 13.89 -0.69
CA ALA A 66 8.16 13.15 -1.02
C ALA A 66 9.18 14.13 -1.64
N PRO A 67 10.46 14.05 -1.27
CA PRO A 67 11.48 14.93 -1.83
C PRO A 67 11.79 14.60 -3.29
N ARG A 68 11.40 13.41 -3.76
CA ARG A 68 11.71 12.84 -5.07
C ARG A 68 10.68 11.78 -5.45
N ALA A 69 10.57 11.47 -6.74
CA ALA A 69 9.77 10.33 -7.22
C ALA A 69 10.54 9.01 -6.99
N PRO A 70 9.84 7.87 -6.78
CA PRO A 70 10.49 6.56 -6.80
C PRO A 70 10.94 6.20 -8.23
N ALA A 71 11.94 5.33 -8.33
CA ALA A 71 12.26 4.67 -9.60
C ALA A 71 11.08 3.82 -10.08
N ARG A 72 10.94 3.67 -11.40
CA ARG A 72 9.86 2.88 -12.02
C ARG A 72 10.41 1.59 -12.60
N LEU A 73 9.66 0.50 -12.45
CA LEU A 73 9.97 -0.79 -13.06
C LEU A 73 9.03 -1.01 -14.25
N LEU A 74 9.61 -1.21 -15.43
CA LEU A 74 8.91 -1.58 -16.65
C LEU A 74 8.48 -3.05 -16.54
N VAL A 75 7.18 -3.28 -16.68
CA VAL A 75 6.55 -4.61 -16.62
C VAL A 75 5.55 -4.76 -17.76
N ALA A 76 5.23 -6.01 -18.13
CA ALA A 76 4.18 -6.27 -19.09
C ALA A 76 2.81 -5.73 -18.59
N PRO A 77 1.96 -5.15 -19.44
CA PRO A 77 0.65 -4.63 -19.02
C PRO A 77 -0.23 -5.67 -18.31
N ALA A 78 -0.20 -6.93 -18.77
CA ALA A 78 -0.95 -8.02 -18.14
C ALA A 78 -0.45 -8.34 -16.72
N LEU A 79 0.87 -8.26 -16.50
CA LEU A 79 1.45 -8.44 -15.16
C LEU A 79 1.00 -7.31 -14.23
N LEU A 80 1.06 -6.06 -14.70
CA LEU A 80 0.59 -4.92 -13.91
C LEU A 80 -0.89 -5.04 -13.57
N ALA A 81 -1.74 -5.37 -14.54
CA ALA A 81 -3.17 -5.56 -14.31
C ALA A 81 -3.45 -6.65 -13.25
N GLY A 82 -2.66 -7.74 -13.24
CA GLY A 82 -2.77 -8.81 -12.25
C GLY A 82 -2.19 -8.48 -10.87
N LEU A 83 -1.44 -7.39 -10.73
CA LEU A 83 -0.88 -6.91 -9.45
C LEU A 83 -1.62 -5.70 -8.90
N GLN A 84 -2.26 -4.90 -9.77
CA GLN A 84 -2.88 -3.62 -9.42
C GLN A 84 -3.84 -3.72 -8.22
N PRO A 85 -4.77 -4.71 -8.13
CA PRO A 85 -5.66 -4.81 -6.98
C PRO A 85 -4.93 -5.01 -5.64
N LEU A 86 -3.82 -5.76 -5.64
CA LEU A 86 -3.00 -5.98 -4.44
C LEU A 86 -2.24 -4.72 -4.05
N LEU A 87 -1.74 -3.98 -5.04
CA LEU A 87 -1.03 -2.72 -4.83
C LEU A 87 -1.96 -1.64 -4.26
N ASP A 88 -3.16 -1.51 -4.83
CA ASP A 88 -4.17 -0.55 -4.39
C ASP A 88 -4.62 -0.86 -2.96
N ALA A 89 -4.93 -2.14 -2.66
CA ALA A 89 -5.32 -2.56 -1.33
C ALA A 89 -4.19 -2.34 -0.30
N ALA A 90 -2.95 -2.71 -0.63
CA ALA A 90 -1.81 -2.52 0.26
C ALA A 90 -1.52 -1.04 0.53
N ALA A 91 -1.60 -0.19 -0.50
CA ALA A 91 -1.43 1.25 -0.36
C ALA A 91 -2.54 1.87 0.51
N GLN A 92 -3.80 1.49 0.26
CA GLN A 92 -4.94 1.98 1.03
C GLN A 92 -4.86 1.60 2.51
N VAL A 93 -4.54 0.33 2.83
CA VAL A 93 -4.37 -0.10 4.23
C VAL A 93 -3.22 0.66 4.90
N ARG A 94 -2.09 0.85 4.20
CA ARG A 94 -0.97 1.63 4.73
C ARG A 94 -1.34 3.09 4.96
N ASP A 95 -2.12 3.70 4.07
CA ASP A 95 -2.60 5.07 4.25
C ASP A 95 -3.51 5.20 5.47
N TRP A 96 -4.43 4.25 5.68
CA TRP A 96 -5.29 4.23 6.86
C TRP A 96 -4.49 4.06 8.15
N VAL A 97 -3.54 3.12 8.19
CA VAL A 97 -2.70 2.87 9.37
C VAL A 97 -1.73 4.03 9.64
N ASN A 98 -1.17 4.65 8.60
CA ASN A 98 -0.23 5.77 8.74
C ASN A 98 -0.93 7.11 9.01
N THR A 99 -2.25 7.19 8.85
CA THR A 99 -3.02 8.37 9.25
C THR A 99 -3.08 8.44 10.78
N PRO A 100 -2.56 9.51 11.43
CA PRO A 100 -2.64 9.69 12.86
C PRO A 100 -4.06 9.55 13.40
N THR A 101 -4.17 9.10 14.64
CA THR A 101 -5.46 8.87 15.30
C THR A 101 -6.34 10.10 15.40
N GLU A 102 -5.82 11.31 15.23
CA GLU A 102 -6.62 12.54 15.15
C GLU A 102 -7.43 12.61 13.85
N ASP A 103 -6.84 12.15 12.74
CA ASP A 103 -7.39 12.23 11.37
C ASP A 103 -7.91 10.88 10.84
N MET A 104 -7.87 9.84 11.67
CA MET A 104 -8.40 8.49 11.41
C MET A 104 -9.09 7.95 12.66
N GLY A 105 -10.12 8.66 13.12
CA GLY A 105 -10.97 8.21 14.21
C GLY A 105 -12.00 7.17 13.77
N PRO A 106 -12.88 6.71 14.69
CA PRO A 106 -13.93 5.76 14.37
C PRO A 106 -14.82 6.19 13.19
N ALA A 107 -15.19 7.47 13.13
CA ALA A 107 -16.03 8.01 12.06
C ALA A 107 -15.31 8.06 10.71
N ASP A 108 -14.02 8.41 10.71
CA ASP A 108 -13.21 8.48 9.49
C ASP A 108 -12.98 7.09 8.89
N LEU A 109 -12.71 6.10 9.76
CA LEU A 109 -12.54 4.71 9.33
C LEU A 109 -13.86 4.12 8.80
N ALA A 110 -14.99 4.42 9.45
CA ALA A 110 -16.30 4.03 8.94
C ALA A 110 -16.60 4.67 7.58
N ALA A 111 -16.30 5.97 7.40
CA ALA A 111 -16.44 6.63 6.11
C ALA A 111 -15.56 5.99 5.02
N ALA A 112 -14.33 5.59 5.36
CA ALA A 112 -13.45 4.86 4.45
C ALA A 112 -14.03 3.48 4.06
N ALA A 113 -14.61 2.75 5.01
CA ALA A 113 -15.29 1.48 4.75
C ALA A 113 -16.53 1.66 3.86
N HIS A 114 -17.34 2.70 4.10
CA HIS A 114 -18.48 3.04 3.25
C HIS A 114 -18.06 3.41 1.83
N ALA A 115 -16.98 4.19 1.68
CA ALA A 115 -16.43 4.55 0.37
C ALA A 115 -15.95 3.30 -0.40
N LEU A 116 -15.26 2.38 0.27
CA LEU A 116 -14.85 1.11 -0.32
C LEU A 116 -16.05 0.25 -0.73
N GLY A 117 -17.06 0.15 0.14
CA GLY A 117 -18.29 -0.57 -0.16
C GLY A 117 -19.00 0.00 -1.39
N LYS A 118 -19.12 1.32 -1.49
CA LYS A 118 -19.69 1.99 -2.66
C LYS A 118 -18.92 1.70 -3.95
N THR A 119 -17.60 1.69 -3.91
CA THR A 119 -16.75 1.39 -5.08
C THR A 119 -17.00 -0.01 -5.65
N HIS A 120 -17.39 -0.96 -4.79
CA HIS A 120 -17.60 -2.37 -5.15
C HIS A 120 -19.07 -2.82 -5.04
N ASP A 121 -20.02 -1.88 -4.98
CA ASP A 121 -21.46 -2.14 -4.84
C ASP A 121 -21.81 -3.06 -3.65
N ALA A 122 -21.04 -2.97 -2.56
CA ALA A 122 -21.25 -3.73 -1.34
C ALA A 122 -22.23 -3.01 -0.40
N LYS A 123 -22.99 -3.81 0.37
CA LYS A 123 -23.84 -3.30 1.46
C LYS A 123 -22.99 -3.13 2.72
N VAL A 124 -22.88 -1.89 3.19
CA VAL A 124 -22.20 -1.55 4.44
C VAL A 124 -23.25 -1.06 5.43
N ARG A 125 -23.21 -1.59 6.65
CA ARG A 125 -24.05 -1.19 7.78
C ARG A 125 -23.15 -0.75 8.92
N GLU A 126 -23.55 0.32 9.60
CA GLU A 126 -22.85 0.88 10.75
C GLU A 126 -23.82 0.96 11.94
N TRP A 127 -23.29 0.77 13.15
CA TRP A 127 -23.98 1.09 14.41
C TRP A 127 -23.15 2.09 15.22
N VAL A 128 -23.76 3.19 15.66
CA VAL A 128 -23.04 4.29 16.30
C VAL A 128 -23.49 4.52 17.74
N GLY A 129 -22.54 4.62 18.68
CA GLY A 129 -22.81 5.00 20.06
C GLY A 129 -23.84 4.07 20.71
N ASP A 130 -24.93 4.62 21.24
CA ASP A 130 -25.96 3.85 21.95
C ASP A 130 -26.73 2.86 21.05
N GLU A 131 -26.68 3.01 19.72
CA GLU A 131 -27.20 1.99 18.79
C GLU A 131 -26.49 0.64 18.98
N LEU A 132 -25.24 0.64 19.42
CA LEU A 132 -24.50 -0.58 19.75
C LEU A 132 -25.21 -1.35 20.88
N LEU A 133 -25.75 -0.66 21.89
CA LEU A 133 -26.51 -1.30 22.97
C LEU A 133 -27.82 -1.89 22.45
N ALA A 134 -28.55 -1.13 21.63
CA ALA A 134 -29.80 -1.58 21.03
C ALA A 134 -29.62 -2.80 20.09
N ASN A 135 -28.41 -3.00 19.56
CA ASN A 135 -28.07 -4.08 18.62
C ASN A 135 -27.17 -5.16 19.24
N HIS A 136 -27.07 -5.24 20.57
CA HIS A 136 -26.35 -6.30 21.31
C HIS A 136 -24.81 -6.29 21.15
N PHE A 137 -24.21 -5.11 21.04
CA PHE A 137 -22.75 -4.89 21.02
C PHE A 137 -22.24 -4.11 22.26
N PRO A 138 -22.53 -4.56 23.51
CA PRO A 138 -22.20 -3.81 24.72
C PRO A 138 -20.70 -3.69 24.99
N THR A 139 -19.89 -4.66 24.55
CA THR A 139 -18.43 -4.63 24.76
C THR A 139 -17.77 -3.51 23.96
N ILE A 140 -18.20 -3.28 22.72
CA ILE A 140 -17.68 -2.20 21.86
C ILE A 140 -18.04 -0.84 22.45
N HIS A 141 -19.32 -0.68 22.86
CA HIS A 141 -19.78 0.52 23.56
C HIS A 141 -18.96 0.79 24.82
N ALA A 142 -18.80 -0.23 25.67
CA ALA A 142 -18.11 -0.10 26.95
C ALA A 142 -16.66 0.36 26.82
N VAL A 143 -15.93 -0.10 25.80
CA VAL A 143 -14.55 0.31 25.54
C VAL A 143 -14.47 1.75 25.01
N GLY A 144 -15.35 2.12 24.07
CA GLY A 144 -15.24 3.42 23.40
C GLY A 144 -15.99 4.59 24.05
N ARG A 145 -16.92 4.35 24.99
CA ARG A 145 -17.80 5.38 25.56
C ARG A 145 -17.09 6.55 26.28
N ALA A 146 -15.82 6.39 26.66
CA ALA A 146 -15.04 7.43 27.33
C ALA A 146 -14.38 8.42 26.35
N SER A 147 -14.40 8.12 25.04
CA SER A 147 -13.87 9.00 24.00
C SER A 147 -14.86 10.11 23.66
N HIS A 148 -14.34 11.27 23.24
CA HIS A 148 -15.15 12.33 22.63
C HIS A 148 -15.69 11.95 21.24
N ARG A 149 -15.13 10.89 20.63
CA ARG A 149 -15.59 10.29 19.37
C ARG A 149 -16.35 9.00 19.67
N ALA A 150 -17.63 8.96 19.28
CA ALA A 150 -18.50 7.82 19.55
C ALA A 150 -17.96 6.50 18.95
N PRO A 151 -18.01 5.38 19.69
CA PRO A 151 -17.67 4.06 19.17
C PRO A 151 -18.62 3.63 18.06
N ARG A 152 -18.10 2.82 17.15
CA ARG A 152 -18.79 2.37 15.93
C ARG A 152 -18.46 0.90 15.66
N LEU A 153 -19.37 0.19 14.99
CA LEU A 153 -19.18 -1.13 14.39
C LEU A 153 -19.67 -1.10 12.95
#